data_AF-A0A152A680-F1
#
_entry.id   AF-A0A152A680-F1
#
_cell.length_a   1.000
_cell.length_b   1.000
_cell.length_c   1.000
_cell.angle_alpha   90.00
_cell.angle_beta   90.00
_cell.angle_gamma   90.00
#
_symmetry.space_group_name_H-M   'P 1'
#
loop_
_entity.id
_entity.type
_entity.pdbx_description
1 polymer ?
#
loop_
_entity_poly.entity_id
_entity_poly.type
_entity_poly.pdbx_seq_one_letter_code
_entity_poly.pdbx_strand_id
1 'polypeptide(L)'
;MFKSNNIYLILAFTLFILINKSVPESIPSISSISFKGDLIYDGTNGMEITLIGSGFGINKEYTNIQLSGQPGFSIFILHQDIISLTDTEAVFKLSNMKAMVSNVTITVHGIKSEPHQITIRPLIEEISQPPLEGGEVTITGKALNTQYSQSLSQQPMVSVKFGDRKCFSPRNPVPYDYRWLVCTIEAGLESDQLKPLISIDNITNVEKNNFLTYNYLPLIEKSIQSGNMMELRGKYLLSQSGQASIIMYNGLTLNPDTTVSTAQSLVFKLPENSLNGPLLVYPSNGKQSNLYQLQLTPVITNINPRHLYLHLGGDFTIYGDYLSTQRSDNSSASLVIKAQDGELLCKSYKPGPQENTIICDFIPQTDSVYMIVSIDGIDSNKYLLTCRNCQITPSKNPEFNSNKQLIKKAIIIVVPILVVAILSITIFLIVKKLRNNRKSNNFQTFKDDNVTPGNE
;
A
#
# COMPACT_ATOMS: atom_id res chain seq x y z
N MET A 1 -83.14 9.43 -50.92
CA MET A 1 -81.95 8.73 -50.37
C MET A 1 -80.75 9.69 -50.24
N PHE A 2 -80.91 10.87 -49.61
CA PHE A 2 -79.82 11.82 -49.29
C PHE A 2 -80.37 12.82 -48.27
N LYS A 3 -80.42 12.46 -46.97
CA LYS A 3 -80.75 13.45 -45.91
C LYS A 3 -80.23 13.12 -44.50
N SER A 4 -79.47 12.03 -44.27
CA SER A 4 -78.97 11.68 -42.92
C SER A 4 -77.45 11.81 -42.71
N ASN A 5 -76.65 12.22 -43.71
CA ASN A 5 -75.19 12.23 -43.57
C ASN A 5 -74.57 13.55 -43.04
N ASN A 6 -75.33 14.64 -42.92
CA ASN A 6 -74.77 15.92 -42.42
C ASN A 6 -74.77 16.08 -40.90
N ILE A 7 -75.64 15.36 -40.18
CA ILE A 7 -75.70 15.47 -38.71
C ILE A 7 -74.49 14.81 -38.06
N TYR A 8 -74.01 13.69 -38.60
CA TYR A 8 -72.78 13.04 -38.12
C TYR A 8 -71.53 13.86 -38.40
N LEU A 9 -71.46 14.58 -39.52
CA LEU A 9 -70.31 15.44 -39.80
C LEU A 9 -70.28 16.65 -38.86
N ILE A 10 -71.44 17.27 -38.59
CA ILE A 10 -71.51 18.39 -37.66
C ILE A 10 -71.24 17.92 -36.23
N LEU A 11 -71.83 16.81 -35.77
CA LEU A 11 -71.54 16.25 -34.44
C LEU A 11 -70.09 15.79 -34.31
N ALA A 12 -69.50 15.19 -35.35
CA ALA A 12 -68.07 14.85 -35.34
C ALA A 12 -67.22 16.12 -35.31
N PHE A 13 -67.59 17.20 -36.01
CA PHE A 13 -66.84 18.46 -36.00
C PHE A 13 -66.99 19.22 -34.68
N THR A 14 -68.18 19.27 -34.06
CA THR A 14 -68.36 19.85 -32.72
C THR A 14 -67.73 18.99 -31.64
N LEU A 15 -67.79 17.66 -31.73
CA LEU A 15 -67.09 16.78 -30.80
C LEU A 15 -65.57 16.90 -30.97
N PHE A 16 -65.06 17.05 -32.20
CA PHE A 16 -63.65 17.30 -32.47
C PHE A 16 -63.20 18.69 -31.99
N ILE A 17 -64.07 19.70 -32.05
CA ILE A 17 -63.79 21.04 -31.49
C ILE A 17 -63.88 21.04 -29.95
N LEU A 18 -64.81 20.27 -29.36
CA LEU A 18 -64.94 20.12 -27.90
C LEU A 18 -63.82 19.27 -27.29
N ILE A 19 -63.29 18.28 -28.03
CA ILE A 19 -62.13 17.48 -27.59
C ILE A 19 -60.81 18.26 -27.77
N ASN A 20 -60.73 19.22 -28.70
CA ASN A 20 -59.52 20.03 -28.93
C ASN A 20 -59.50 21.39 -28.18
N LYS A 21 -60.51 21.71 -27.36
CA LYS A 21 -60.56 22.94 -26.55
C LYS A 21 -60.53 22.63 -25.06
N SER A 22 -59.39 22.18 -24.58
CA SER A 22 -58.95 22.56 -23.24
C SER A 22 -57.57 23.21 -23.37
N VAL A 23 -57.51 24.31 -24.12
CA VAL A 23 -56.38 25.23 -23.97
C VAL A 23 -56.42 25.70 -22.53
N PRO A 24 -55.35 25.50 -21.73
CA PRO A 24 -55.34 25.95 -20.35
C PRO A 24 -55.61 27.46 -20.31
N GLU A 25 -56.67 27.86 -19.63
CA GLU A 25 -57.07 29.28 -19.52
C GLU A 25 -56.15 30.07 -18.58
N SER A 26 -55.28 29.39 -17.82
CA SER A 26 -54.36 30.00 -16.87
C SER A 26 -52.90 29.86 -17.30
N ILE A 27 -52.12 30.92 -17.03
CA ILE A 27 -50.66 30.87 -17.12
C ILE A 27 -50.17 29.91 -16.02
N PRO A 28 -49.36 28.89 -16.35
CA PRO A 28 -48.88 27.96 -15.34
C PRO A 28 -48.05 28.70 -14.29
N SER A 29 -48.24 28.37 -13.02
CA SER A 29 -47.53 29.02 -11.91
C SER A 29 -46.93 27.99 -10.96
N ILE A 30 -45.68 28.18 -10.56
CA ILE A 30 -44.97 27.31 -9.59
C ILE A 30 -45.01 28.00 -8.23
N SER A 31 -45.71 27.41 -7.27
CA SER A 31 -45.84 27.94 -5.91
C SER A 31 -44.77 27.43 -4.96
N SER A 32 -44.38 26.15 -5.10
CA SER A 32 -43.30 25.55 -4.31
C SER A 32 -42.68 24.35 -5.02
N ILE A 33 -41.50 23.96 -4.55
CA ILE A 33 -40.76 22.81 -5.06
C ILE A 33 -40.33 21.98 -3.84
N SER A 34 -40.55 20.68 -3.90
CA SER A 34 -40.06 19.73 -2.93
C SER A 34 -39.23 18.63 -3.59
N PHE A 35 -38.34 18.04 -2.81
CA PHE A 35 -37.47 16.95 -3.24
C PHE A 35 -37.85 15.72 -2.42
N LYS A 36 -38.20 14.62 -3.10
CA LYS A 36 -38.63 13.40 -2.41
C LYS A 36 -37.44 12.49 -2.12
N GLY A 37 -37.29 12.12 -0.84
CA GLY A 37 -36.18 11.35 -0.28
C GLY A 37 -35.17 12.25 0.44
N ASP A 38 -34.48 11.70 1.46
CA ASP A 38 -33.40 12.38 2.21
C ASP A 38 -32.16 12.63 1.35
N LEU A 39 -32.29 13.11 0.12
CA LEU A 39 -31.24 13.03 -0.88
C LEU A 39 -30.61 11.61 -0.92
N ILE A 40 -31.25 10.53 -0.48
CA ILE A 40 -30.69 9.17 -0.54
C ILE A 40 -31.26 8.51 -1.79
N TYR A 41 -30.37 8.06 -2.66
CA TYR A 41 -30.67 7.49 -3.97
C TYR A 41 -30.22 6.06 -3.99
N ASP A 42 -30.98 5.19 -4.64
CA ASP A 42 -30.68 3.76 -4.78
C ASP A 42 -29.74 3.43 -5.95
N GLY A 43 -29.10 4.44 -6.55
CA GLY A 43 -28.14 4.25 -7.64
C GLY A 43 -28.76 4.16 -9.04
N THR A 44 -30.10 4.11 -9.19
CA THR A 44 -30.74 3.85 -10.51
C THR A 44 -31.86 4.81 -10.94
N ASN A 45 -32.47 5.59 -10.04
CA ASN A 45 -33.75 6.26 -10.28
C ASN A 45 -33.85 7.80 -10.52
N GLY A 46 -32.79 8.55 -10.87
CA GLY A 46 -32.75 10.02 -10.73
C GLY A 46 -33.13 10.60 -9.34
N MET A 47 -33.02 11.92 -9.15
CA MET A 47 -33.69 12.62 -8.03
C MET A 47 -35.12 12.93 -8.41
N GLU A 48 -36.08 12.60 -7.56
CA GLU A 48 -37.49 12.98 -7.76
C GLU A 48 -37.71 14.41 -7.27
N ILE A 49 -38.11 15.28 -8.19
CA ILE A 49 -38.47 16.67 -7.94
C ILE A 49 -39.98 16.78 -8.11
N THR A 50 -40.65 17.37 -7.12
CA THR A 50 -42.08 17.67 -7.15
C THR A 50 -42.27 19.18 -7.24
N LEU A 51 -42.86 19.65 -8.34
CA LEU A 51 -43.37 21.02 -8.46
C LEU A 51 -44.81 21.04 -7.98
N ILE A 52 -45.15 22.03 -7.15
CA ILE A 52 -46.52 22.31 -6.73
C ILE A 52 -46.90 23.67 -7.29
N GLY A 53 -48.11 23.78 -7.83
CA GLY A 53 -48.54 24.97 -8.56
C GLY A 53 -49.97 24.89 -9.08
N SER A 54 -50.21 25.55 -10.21
CA SER A 54 -51.49 25.53 -10.92
C SER A 54 -51.28 25.67 -12.43
N GLY A 55 -52.24 25.19 -13.22
CA GLY A 55 -52.22 25.31 -14.68
C GLY A 55 -51.19 24.40 -15.36
N PHE A 56 -50.73 23.34 -14.70
CA PHE A 56 -49.76 22.40 -15.27
C PHE A 56 -50.37 21.47 -16.33
N GLY A 57 -51.71 21.39 -16.38
CA GLY A 57 -52.43 20.45 -17.21
C GLY A 57 -52.27 19.00 -16.74
N ILE A 58 -52.85 18.06 -17.50
CA ILE A 58 -52.83 16.62 -17.18
C ILE A 58 -52.11 15.77 -18.24
N ASN A 59 -51.82 16.35 -19.41
CA ASN A 59 -51.20 15.62 -20.51
C ASN A 59 -49.71 15.97 -20.60
N LYS A 60 -48.86 14.95 -20.34
CA LYS A 60 -47.41 15.08 -20.39
C LYS A 60 -46.93 15.59 -21.75
N GLU A 61 -47.54 15.17 -22.86
CA GLU A 61 -47.11 15.50 -24.24
C GLU A 61 -47.05 17.01 -24.51
N TYR A 62 -47.91 17.78 -23.82
CA TYR A 62 -47.98 19.23 -23.99
C TYR A 62 -47.23 20.02 -22.91
N THR A 63 -46.58 19.32 -21.98
CA THR A 63 -45.89 19.89 -20.83
C THR A 63 -44.39 19.68 -20.97
N ASN A 64 -43.64 20.78 -21.05
CA ASN A 64 -42.18 20.77 -21.06
C ASN A 64 -41.65 21.42 -19.78
N ILE A 65 -40.82 20.69 -19.05
CA ILE A 65 -40.12 21.21 -17.87
C ILE A 65 -38.67 21.48 -18.26
N GLN A 66 -38.22 22.70 -18.03
CA GLN A 66 -36.86 23.15 -18.35
C GLN A 66 -36.18 23.66 -17.08
N LEU A 67 -34.98 23.16 -16.82
CA LEU A 67 -34.03 23.74 -15.88
C LEU A 67 -33.04 24.57 -16.69
N SER A 68 -32.93 25.85 -16.37
CA SER A 68 -31.99 26.79 -16.99
C SER A 68 -31.16 27.46 -15.90
N GLY A 69 -29.84 27.29 -15.95
CA GLY A 69 -28.93 27.78 -14.92
C GLY A 69 -27.87 28.69 -15.50
N GLN A 70 -26.62 28.42 -15.14
CA GLN A 70 -25.43 29.08 -15.65
C GLN A 70 -25.43 29.21 -17.20
N PRO A 71 -24.80 30.25 -17.79
CA PRO A 71 -24.81 30.48 -19.23
C PRO A 71 -24.37 29.23 -20.01
N GLY A 72 -25.20 28.76 -20.95
CA GLY A 72 -24.90 27.58 -21.76
C GLY A 72 -25.31 26.24 -21.13
N PHE A 73 -25.96 26.25 -19.96
CA PHE A 73 -26.49 25.06 -19.32
C PHE A 73 -28.02 25.08 -19.25
N SER A 74 -28.65 24.17 -20.00
CA SER A 74 -30.08 23.88 -19.85
C SER A 74 -30.36 22.39 -19.94
N ILE A 75 -31.18 21.90 -19.02
CA ILE A 75 -31.71 20.53 -19.04
C ILE A 75 -33.19 20.61 -19.40
N PHE A 76 -33.58 19.85 -20.42
CA PHE A 76 -34.98 19.57 -20.72
C PHE A 76 -35.33 18.23 -20.11
N ILE A 77 -36.37 18.21 -19.30
CA ILE A 77 -36.92 16.97 -18.76
C ILE A 77 -37.71 16.30 -19.87
N LEU A 78 -37.32 15.09 -20.23
CA LEU A 78 -38.01 14.32 -21.25
C LEU A 78 -39.35 13.83 -20.70
N HIS A 79 -40.33 13.63 -21.58
CA HIS A 79 -41.67 13.13 -21.21
C HIS A 79 -41.64 11.84 -20.40
N GLN A 80 -40.69 10.95 -20.70
CA GLN A 80 -40.47 9.69 -19.99
C GLN A 80 -39.94 9.86 -18.56
N ASP A 81 -39.31 10.99 -18.26
CA ASP A 81 -38.78 11.31 -16.94
C ASP A 81 -39.84 11.99 -16.05
N ILE A 82 -40.97 12.43 -16.62
CA ILE A 82 -42.13 12.91 -15.86
C ILE A 82 -42.86 11.68 -15.28
N ILE A 83 -42.76 11.48 -13.97
CA ILE A 83 -43.38 10.37 -13.24
C ILE A 83 -44.90 10.58 -13.19
N SER A 84 -45.35 11.71 -12.65
CA SER A 84 -46.77 12.08 -12.56
C SER A 84 -46.98 13.55 -12.95
N LEU A 85 -48.15 13.83 -13.50
CA LEU A 85 -48.57 15.18 -13.86
C LEU A 85 -50.06 15.32 -13.58
N THR A 86 -50.40 16.32 -12.78
CA THR A 86 -51.74 16.79 -12.51
C THR A 86 -51.74 18.30 -12.70
N ASP A 87 -52.93 18.93 -12.71
CA ASP A 87 -53.01 20.38 -12.92
C ASP A 87 -52.25 21.21 -11.86
N THR A 88 -52.04 20.63 -10.68
CA THR A 88 -51.41 21.31 -9.53
C THR A 88 -50.06 20.71 -9.12
N GLU A 89 -49.66 19.58 -9.69
CA GLU A 89 -48.48 18.84 -9.28
C GLU A 89 -47.77 18.19 -10.47
N ALA A 90 -46.46 18.40 -10.58
CA ALA A 90 -45.62 17.71 -11.55
C ALA A 90 -44.45 17.03 -10.82
N VAL A 91 -44.34 15.71 -10.94
CA VAL A 91 -43.24 14.93 -10.37
C VAL A 91 -42.39 14.37 -11.49
N PHE A 92 -41.08 14.59 -11.44
CA PHE A 92 -40.16 14.13 -12.47
C PHE A 92 -38.80 13.72 -11.91
N LYS A 93 -38.07 12.91 -12.68
CA LYS A 93 -36.72 12.45 -12.37
C LYS A 93 -35.67 13.35 -13.02
N LEU A 94 -34.69 13.77 -12.25
CA LEU A 94 -33.50 14.45 -12.75
C LEU A 94 -32.30 13.48 -12.76
N SER A 95 -31.89 13.10 -13.97
CA SER A 95 -30.68 12.31 -14.21
C SER A 95 -29.44 13.21 -14.30
N ASN A 96 -28.25 12.68 -13.97
CA ASN A 96 -26.96 13.39 -14.09
C ASN A 96 -26.91 14.75 -13.38
N MET A 97 -27.26 14.75 -12.09
CA MET A 97 -27.33 15.96 -11.29
C MET A 97 -25.98 16.68 -11.19
N LYS A 98 -26.04 18.01 -11.26
CA LYS A 98 -24.93 18.94 -11.02
C LYS A 98 -25.32 19.90 -9.91
N ALA A 99 -24.37 20.27 -9.07
CA ALA A 99 -24.52 21.37 -8.15
C ALA A 99 -24.60 22.67 -8.96
N MET A 100 -25.71 23.37 -8.79
CA MET A 100 -26.00 24.62 -9.49
C MET A 100 -27.16 25.35 -8.83
N VAL A 101 -27.20 26.66 -9.05
CA VAL A 101 -28.42 27.45 -8.94
C VAL A 101 -29.07 27.45 -10.32
N SER A 102 -30.35 27.05 -10.39
CA SER A 102 -31.08 26.95 -11.65
C SER A 102 -32.47 27.53 -11.50
N ASN A 103 -33.01 28.10 -12.57
CA ASN A 103 -34.41 28.46 -12.69
C ASN A 103 -35.17 27.30 -13.35
N VAL A 104 -36.25 26.86 -12.71
CA VAL A 104 -37.21 25.91 -13.26
C VAL A 104 -38.32 26.69 -13.93
N THR A 105 -38.64 26.33 -15.16
CA THR A 105 -39.81 26.84 -15.88
C THR A 105 -40.60 25.66 -16.42
N ILE A 106 -41.93 25.74 -16.34
CA ILE A 106 -42.84 24.79 -16.96
C ILE A 106 -43.56 25.48 -18.12
N THR A 107 -43.63 24.82 -19.26
CA THR A 107 -44.35 25.31 -20.45
C THR A 107 -45.46 24.35 -20.78
N VAL A 108 -46.70 24.83 -20.82
CA VAL A 108 -47.89 24.02 -21.10
C VAL A 108 -48.58 24.61 -22.31
N HIS A 109 -48.74 23.83 -23.39
CA HIS A 109 -49.32 24.30 -24.66
C HIS A 109 -48.65 25.59 -25.21
N GLY A 110 -47.34 25.73 -25.00
CA GLY A 110 -46.57 26.91 -25.44
C GLY A 110 -46.64 28.13 -24.50
N ILE A 111 -47.47 28.09 -23.45
CA ILE A 111 -47.51 29.13 -22.42
C ILE A 111 -46.49 28.78 -21.34
N LYS A 112 -45.52 29.66 -21.13
CA LYS A 112 -44.40 29.46 -20.19
C LYS A 112 -44.70 30.10 -18.83
N SER A 113 -44.36 29.42 -17.74
CA SER A 113 -44.44 29.95 -16.38
C SER A 113 -43.35 31.00 -16.12
N GLU A 114 -43.55 31.81 -15.08
CA GLU A 114 -42.45 32.56 -14.48
C GLU A 114 -41.35 31.59 -13.96
N PRO A 115 -40.07 31.97 -14.04
CA PRO A 115 -38.96 31.15 -13.55
C PRO A 115 -38.96 31.05 -12.02
N HIS A 116 -38.85 29.84 -11.50
CA HIS A 116 -38.70 29.58 -10.06
C HIS A 116 -37.29 29.07 -9.75
N GLN A 117 -36.56 29.76 -8.86
CA GLN A 117 -35.17 29.40 -8.56
C GLN A 117 -35.09 28.18 -7.62
N ILE A 118 -34.18 27.27 -7.93
CA ILE A 118 -33.78 26.13 -7.10
C ILE A 118 -32.26 26.10 -6.92
N THR A 119 -31.82 25.49 -5.83
CA THR A 119 -30.40 25.22 -5.58
C THR A 119 -30.21 23.71 -5.40
N ILE A 120 -29.45 23.09 -6.30
CA ILE A 120 -29.02 21.70 -6.17
C ILE A 120 -27.70 21.71 -5.42
N ARG A 121 -27.67 21.11 -4.23
CA ARG A 121 -26.48 21.04 -3.37
C ARG A 121 -25.74 19.72 -3.56
N PRO A 122 -24.39 19.70 -3.46
CA PRO A 122 -23.64 18.47 -3.41
C PRO A 122 -24.10 17.59 -2.24
N LEU A 123 -24.09 16.28 -2.45
CA LEU A 123 -24.33 15.30 -1.40
C LEU A 123 -23.15 14.36 -1.33
N ILE A 124 -22.66 14.13 -0.11
CA ILE A 124 -21.62 13.15 0.17
C ILE A 124 -22.30 11.89 0.70
N GLU A 125 -21.94 10.74 0.15
CA GLU A 125 -22.41 9.43 0.58
C GLU A 125 -21.27 8.66 1.26
N GLU A 126 -20.09 8.65 0.64
CA GLU A 126 -18.90 7.99 1.18
C GLU A 126 -17.63 8.82 0.91
N ILE A 127 -16.61 8.59 1.72
CA ILE A 127 -15.27 9.16 1.56
C ILE A 127 -14.27 8.01 1.78
N SER A 128 -13.40 7.77 0.80
CA SER A 128 -12.33 6.77 0.94
C SER A 128 -11.29 7.21 1.98
N GLN A 129 -10.59 6.25 2.57
CA GLN A 129 -9.57 6.52 3.59
C GLN A 129 -8.16 6.55 2.97
N PRO A 130 -7.48 7.70 2.93
CA PRO A 130 -6.11 7.79 2.43
C PRO A 130 -5.08 7.26 3.45
N PRO A 131 -3.85 6.92 3.03
CA PRO A 131 -2.71 6.67 3.93
C PRO A 131 -2.40 7.85 4.84
N LEU A 132 -1.72 7.61 5.98
CA LEU A 132 -1.35 8.68 6.91
C LEU A 132 -0.38 9.70 6.30
N GLU A 133 0.45 9.31 5.33
CA GLU A 133 1.29 10.25 4.56
C GLU A 133 0.47 11.16 3.61
N GLY A 134 -0.84 10.97 3.55
CA GLY A 134 -1.74 11.62 2.60
C GLY A 134 -1.90 10.78 1.34
N GLY A 135 -2.50 11.38 0.32
CA GLY A 135 -2.73 10.71 -0.95
C GLY A 135 -4.08 11.06 -1.56
N GLU A 136 -4.50 10.25 -2.53
CA GLU A 136 -5.77 10.44 -3.21
C GLU A 136 -6.95 10.04 -2.30
N VAL A 137 -7.95 10.90 -2.25
CA VAL A 137 -9.24 10.70 -1.61
C VAL A 137 -10.30 10.68 -2.69
N THR A 138 -11.14 9.66 -2.65
CA THR A 138 -12.34 9.54 -3.47
C THR A 138 -13.56 9.86 -2.62
N ILE A 139 -14.32 10.86 -3.05
CA ILE A 139 -15.60 11.22 -2.49
C ILE A 139 -16.67 10.69 -3.43
N THR A 140 -17.56 9.84 -2.91
CA THR A 140 -18.73 9.37 -3.65
C THR A 140 -19.98 10.09 -3.18
N GLY A 141 -20.89 10.33 -4.10
CA GLY A 141 -22.16 10.96 -3.80
C GLY A 141 -22.81 11.53 -5.04
N LYS A 142 -23.30 12.78 -4.97
CA LYS A 142 -24.08 13.39 -6.05
C LYS A 142 -23.82 14.85 -6.20
N ALA A 143 -24.08 15.33 -7.42
CA ALA A 143 -23.89 16.73 -7.77
C ALA A 143 -22.44 17.18 -7.45
N LEU A 144 -21.47 16.27 -7.62
CA LEU A 144 -20.04 16.50 -7.36
C LEU A 144 -19.32 16.98 -8.63
N ASN A 145 -19.95 17.82 -9.43
CA ASN A 145 -19.43 18.21 -10.74
C ASN A 145 -18.26 19.18 -10.65
N THR A 146 -17.23 18.93 -11.47
CA THR A 146 -16.09 19.83 -11.69
C THR A 146 -16.16 20.55 -13.04
N GLN A 147 -17.24 20.35 -13.79
CA GLN A 147 -17.50 20.96 -15.09
C GLN A 147 -19.00 21.14 -15.33
N TYR A 148 -19.40 22.26 -15.95
CA TYR A 148 -20.80 22.52 -16.31
C TYR A 148 -21.18 21.95 -17.67
N SER A 149 -20.26 21.92 -18.62
CA SER A 149 -20.50 21.42 -19.98
C SER A 149 -19.23 20.75 -20.53
N GLN A 150 -19.26 20.32 -21.79
CA GLN A 150 -18.05 19.83 -22.47
C GLN A 150 -17.04 20.96 -22.75
N SER A 151 -17.45 22.23 -22.60
CA SER A 151 -16.57 23.37 -22.87
C SER A 151 -15.64 23.63 -21.69
N LEU A 152 -14.34 23.62 -21.97
CA LEU A 152 -13.29 23.98 -20.99
C LEU A 152 -13.39 25.45 -20.52
N SER A 153 -14.08 26.32 -21.26
CA SER A 153 -14.21 27.74 -20.92
C SER A 153 -15.16 28.03 -19.75
N GLN A 154 -15.90 27.03 -19.25
CA GLN A 154 -16.91 27.21 -18.19
C GLN A 154 -16.78 26.10 -17.13
N GLN A 155 -15.77 26.23 -16.27
CA GLN A 155 -15.57 25.35 -15.12
C GLN A 155 -16.02 26.04 -13.83
N PRO A 156 -16.79 25.35 -12.95
CA PRO A 156 -17.08 25.87 -11.63
C PRO A 156 -15.81 26.05 -10.80
N MET A 157 -15.86 26.99 -9.86
CA MET A 157 -14.88 27.06 -8.79
C MET A 157 -15.19 25.96 -7.77
N VAL A 158 -14.35 24.92 -7.75
CA VAL A 158 -14.47 23.80 -6.83
C VAL A 158 -13.44 23.90 -5.71
N SER A 159 -13.92 23.90 -4.46
CA SER A 159 -13.08 23.82 -3.27
C SER A 159 -13.52 22.65 -2.41
N VAL A 160 -12.57 21.79 -2.05
CA VAL A 160 -12.80 20.66 -1.14
C VAL A 160 -11.89 20.83 0.07
N LYS A 161 -12.47 20.75 1.26
CA LYS A 161 -11.74 20.77 2.54
C LYS A 161 -12.23 19.63 3.43
N PHE A 162 -11.36 19.19 4.33
CA PHE A 162 -11.66 18.27 5.41
C PHE A 162 -11.17 18.91 6.71
N GLY A 163 -12.08 19.45 7.51
CA GLY A 163 -11.72 20.37 8.60
C GLY A 163 -10.93 21.57 8.04
N ASP A 164 -9.75 21.83 8.57
CA ASP A 164 -8.85 22.90 8.11
C ASP A 164 -7.97 22.50 6.92
N ARG A 165 -7.96 21.21 6.53
CA ARG A 165 -7.08 20.69 5.48
C ARG A 165 -7.71 20.86 4.11
N LYS A 166 -6.94 21.36 3.16
CA LYS A 166 -7.37 21.51 1.76
C LYS A 166 -7.12 20.23 0.98
N CYS A 167 -8.08 19.84 0.16
CA CYS A 167 -7.87 18.81 -0.85
C CYS A 167 -7.52 19.46 -2.20
N PHE A 168 -6.41 19.04 -2.80
CA PHE A 168 -5.83 19.61 -4.00
C PHE A 168 -6.37 18.95 -5.27
N SER A 169 -6.49 19.74 -6.34
CA SER A 169 -6.85 19.29 -7.69
C SER A 169 -8.12 18.42 -7.77
N PRO A 170 -9.27 18.92 -7.26
CA PRO A 170 -10.53 18.20 -7.37
C PRO A 170 -10.91 17.97 -8.84
N ARG A 171 -11.22 16.72 -9.19
CA ARG A 171 -11.62 16.32 -10.55
C ARG A 171 -12.63 15.17 -10.51
N ASN A 172 -13.47 15.07 -11.54
CA ASN A 172 -14.25 13.85 -11.77
C ASN A 172 -13.35 12.82 -12.49
N PRO A 173 -13.13 11.62 -11.95
CA PRO A 173 -12.24 10.61 -12.57
C PRO A 173 -12.82 10.05 -13.88
N VAL A 174 -14.14 10.08 -14.02
CA VAL A 174 -14.86 9.69 -15.24
C VAL A 174 -15.56 10.93 -15.81
N PRO A 175 -15.31 11.32 -17.07
CA PRO A 175 -15.98 12.46 -17.68
C PRO A 175 -17.50 12.32 -17.62
N TYR A 176 -18.18 13.40 -17.21
CA TYR A 176 -19.64 13.50 -17.10
C TYR A 176 -20.29 12.61 -16.02
N ASP A 177 -19.50 11.86 -15.24
CA ASP A 177 -19.99 11.17 -14.05
C ASP A 177 -19.74 12.02 -12.81
N TYR A 178 -20.79 12.67 -12.32
CA TYR A 178 -20.73 13.56 -11.16
C TYR A 178 -21.04 12.84 -9.84
N ARG A 179 -20.91 11.51 -9.84
CA ARG A 179 -21.01 10.69 -8.63
C ARG A 179 -19.68 10.54 -7.90
N TRP A 180 -18.57 10.84 -8.57
CA TRP A 180 -17.22 10.62 -8.07
C TRP A 180 -16.43 11.92 -8.14
N LEU A 181 -15.80 12.30 -7.05
CA LEU A 181 -14.87 13.41 -6.98
C LEU A 181 -13.58 12.94 -6.33
N VAL A 182 -12.48 13.04 -7.06
CA VAL A 182 -11.15 12.67 -6.54
C VAL A 182 -10.31 13.92 -6.34
N CYS A 183 -9.55 13.94 -5.26
CA CYS A 183 -8.62 15.02 -4.93
C CYS A 183 -7.49 14.47 -4.07
N THR A 184 -6.39 15.19 -3.92
CA THR A 184 -5.25 14.76 -3.10
C THR A 184 -5.23 15.52 -1.78
N ILE A 185 -5.10 14.82 -0.66
CA ILE A 185 -4.94 15.42 0.66
C ILE A 185 -3.51 15.22 1.18
N GLU A 186 -3.04 16.16 1.98
CA GLU A 186 -1.77 16.07 2.70
C GLU A 186 -1.77 15.01 3.82
N ALA A 187 -0.61 14.79 4.42
CA ALA A 187 -0.45 13.88 5.55
C ALA A 187 -1.34 14.26 6.75
N GLY A 188 -1.91 13.23 7.37
CA GLY A 188 -2.88 13.33 8.44
C GLY A 188 -2.39 12.88 9.81
N LEU A 189 -3.28 12.98 10.79
CA LEU A 189 -3.15 12.31 12.08
C LEU A 189 -4.14 11.16 12.19
N GLU A 190 -3.81 10.19 13.02
CA GLU A 190 -4.60 8.97 13.19
C GLU A 190 -5.97 9.23 13.83
N SER A 191 -6.06 10.26 14.67
CA SER A 191 -7.27 10.67 15.39
C SER A 191 -8.13 11.66 14.61
N ASP A 192 -7.69 12.07 13.42
CA ASP A 192 -8.38 13.07 12.63
C ASP A 192 -9.73 12.50 12.12
N GLN A 193 -10.83 13.01 12.67
CA GLN A 193 -12.18 12.84 12.12
C GLN A 193 -12.59 14.14 11.45
N LEU A 194 -12.20 14.31 10.19
CA LEU A 194 -12.32 15.59 9.51
C LEU A 194 -13.63 15.67 8.74
N LYS A 195 -14.48 16.63 9.11
CA LYS A 195 -15.74 16.88 8.41
C LYS A 195 -15.47 17.44 7.01
N PRO A 196 -16.10 16.89 5.96
CA PRO A 196 -15.95 17.39 4.60
C PRO A 196 -16.72 18.70 4.42
N LEU A 197 -16.11 19.64 3.70
CA LEU A 197 -16.74 20.84 3.15
C LEU A 197 -16.40 20.94 1.67
N ILE A 198 -17.39 20.68 0.82
CA ILE A 198 -17.32 20.82 -0.63
C ILE A 198 -18.11 22.08 -1.00
N SER A 199 -17.47 22.97 -1.75
CA SER A 199 -18.09 24.16 -2.33
C SER A 199 -17.91 24.16 -3.85
N ILE A 200 -19.01 24.30 -4.58
CA ILE A 200 -19.05 24.42 -6.05
C ILE A 200 -19.79 25.72 -6.36
N ASP A 201 -19.09 26.74 -6.86
CA ASP A 201 -19.65 28.09 -7.09
C ASP A 201 -20.36 28.68 -5.86
N ASN A 202 -19.74 28.52 -4.68
CA ASN A 202 -20.28 28.92 -3.37
C ASN A 202 -21.48 28.10 -2.87
N ILE A 203 -21.92 27.07 -3.62
CA ILE A 203 -22.93 26.11 -3.15
C ILE A 203 -22.22 25.06 -2.32
N THR A 204 -22.56 24.98 -1.02
CA THR A 204 -21.95 24.00 -0.11
C THR A 204 -22.73 22.69 -0.06
N ASN A 205 -22.04 21.59 0.19
CA ASN A 205 -22.67 20.28 0.39
C ASN A 205 -23.68 20.29 1.55
N VAL A 206 -24.60 19.33 1.51
CA VAL A 206 -25.45 19.03 2.66
C VAL A 206 -24.61 18.38 3.76
N GLU A 207 -24.76 18.87 4.98
CA GLU A 207 -24.06 18.31 6.14
C GLU A 207 -24.60 16.91 6.45
N LYS A 208 -23.68 15.94 6.51
CA LYS A 208 -23.93 14.57 6.95
C LYS A 208 -22.81 14.14 7.89
N ASN A 209 -23.05 13.07 8.65
CA ASN A 209 -22.06 12.46 9.54
C ASN A 209 -21.00 11.63 8.78
N ASN A 210 -20.53 12.13 7.64
CA ASN A 210 -19.39 11.58 6.93
C ASN A 210 -18.13 12.25 7.46
N PHE A 211 -17.09 11.47 7.71
CA PHE A 211 -15.80 11.97 8.14
C PHE A 211 -14.73 11.34 7.27
N LEU A 212 -13.73 12.14 6.90
CA LEU A 212 -12.47 11.60 6.42
C LEU A 212 -11.71 11.08 7.64
N THR A 213 -11.30 9.82 7.57
CA THR A 213 -10.35 9.20 8.49
C THR A 213 -9.19 8.63 7.69
N TYR A 214 -8.00 8.64 8.26
CA TYR A 214 -6.82 8.05 7.64
C TYR A 214 -6.77 6.54 7.92
N ASN A 215 -6.44 5.74 6.90
CA ASN A 215 -6.20 4.32 7.05
C ASN A 215 -4.70 4.05 7.03
N TYR A 216 -4.20 3.41 8.07
CA TYR A 216 -2.81 2.98 8.12
C TYR A 216 -2.74 1.60 8.78
N LEU A 217 -1.82 0.78 8.27
CA LEU A 217 -1.49 -0.51 8.83
C LEU A 217 -0.06 -0.43 9.36
N PRO A 218 0.18 -0.74 10.64
CA PRO A 218 1.52 -0.82 11.19
C PRO A 218 2.37 -1.80 10.38
N LEU A 219 3.63 -1.45 10.13
CA LEU A 219 4.55 -2.28 9.35
C LEU A 219 5.86 -2.40 10.10
N ILE A 220 6.24 -3.62 10.43
CA ILE A 220 7.56 -3.97 10.95
C ILE A 220 8.43 -4.34 9.75
N GLU A 221 9.49 -3.56 9.52
CA GLU A 221 10.42 -3.75 8.41
C GLU A 221 11.66 -4.53 8.84
N LYS A 222 12.16 -4.27 10.06
CA LYS A 222 13.35 -4.95 10.60
C LYS A 222 13.40 -4.96 12.13
N SER A 223 14.24 -5.82 12.67
CA SER A 223 14.55 -5.94 14.10
C SER A 223 16.06 -5.84 14.34
N ILE A 224 16.47 -5.17 15.41
CA ILE A 224 17.87 -5.04 15.83
C ILE A 224 17.95 -5.43 17.30
N GLN A 225 18.78 -6.44 17.59
CA GLN A 225 18.99 -6.90 18.96
C GLN A 225 20.30 -6.36 19.53
N SER A 226 20.26 -5.89 20.78
CA SER A 226 21.44 -5.49 21.55
C SER A 226 21.34 -6.07 22.96
N GLY A 227 21.94 -7.25 23.18
CA GLY A 227 21.76 -8.01 24.41
C GLY A 227 20.31 -8.45 24.58
N ASN A 228 19.67 -8.04 25.67
CA ASN A 228 18.26 -8.31 25.94
C ASN A 228 17.30 -7.20 25.47
N MET A 229 17.83 -6.16 24.82
CA MET A 229 17.01 -5.10 24.24
C MET A 229 16.79 -5.38 22.75
N MET A 230 15.55 -5.17 22.30
CA MET A 230 15.13 -5.31 20.91
C MET A 230 14.59 -3.98 20.42
N GLU A 231 15.06 -3.52 19.26
CA GLU A 231 14.53 -2.39 18.51
C GLU A 231 13.84 -2.90 17.24
N LEU A 232 12.54 -2.68 17.09
CA LEU A 232 11.83 -2.86 15.83
C LEU A 232 11.82 -1.54 15.08
N ARG A 233 12.13 -1.56 13.78
CA ARG A 233 11.95 -0.40 12.91
C ARG A 233 10.91 -0.64 11.85
N GLY A 234 10.17 0.41 11.51
CA GLY A 234 9.19 0.37 10.46
C GLY A 234 8.28 1.59 10.46
N LYS A 235 6.99 1.40 10.18
CA LYS A 235 6.00 2.48 10.03
C LYS A 235 4.83 2.29 10.96
N TYR A 236 4.37 3.39 11.55
CA TYR A 236 3.18 3.44 12.43
C TYR A 236 3.25 2.46 13.59
N LEU A 237 4.44 2.27 14.15
CA LEU A 237 4.67 1.34 15.24
C LEU A 237 4.27 1.93 16.60
N LEU A 238 4.21 3.25 16.71
CA LEU A 238 3.57 3.97 17.82
C LEU A 238 2.50 4.90 17.26
N SER A 239 1.45 5.11 18.05
CA SER A 239 0.47 6.15 17.75
C SER A 239 1.05 7.53 18.03
N GLN A 240 0.60 8.52 17.28
CA GLN A 240 1.09 9.90 17.42
C GLN A 240 0.69 10.56 18.74
N SER A 241 -0.26 9.99 19.48
CA SER A 241 -0.67 10.47 20.80
C SER A 241 0.29 10.08 21.93
N GLY A 242 1.40 9.39 21.61
CA GLY A 242 2.35 8.90 22.62
C GLY A 242 1.79 7.77 23.49
N GLN A 243 0.64 7.19 23.10
CA GLN A 243 0.08 6.04 23.79
C GLN A 243 0.92 4.79 23.47
N ALA A 244 1.10 3.96 24.49
CA ALA A 244 1.90 2.74 24.38
C ALA A 244 1.28 1.77 23.36
N SER A 245 2.11 1.22 22.50
CA SER A 245 1.74 0.04 21.69
C SER A 245 1.93 -1.23 22.50
N ILE A 246 1.22 -2.28 22.12
CA ILE A 246 1.33 -3.60 22.73
C ILE A 246 2.07 -4.50 21.74
N ILE A 247 3.08 -5.23 22.20
CA ILE A 247 3.79 -6.21 21.40
C ILE A 247 3.31 -7.60 21.81
N MET A 248 2.81 -8.37 20.85
CA MET A 248 2.44 -9.77 21.06
C MET A 248 3.53 -10.65 20.46
N TYR A 249 4.18 -11.43 21.31
CA TYR A 249 5.33 -12.25 20.94
C TYR A 249 5.21 -13.63 21.57
N ASN A 250 5.06 -14.67 20.75
CA ASN A 250 4.90 -16.06 21.22
C ASN A 250 3.81 -16.23 22.31
N GLY A 251 2.71 -15.47 22.21
CA GLY A 251 1.63 -15.47 23.21
C GLY A 251 1.91 -14.64 24.47
N LEU A 252 3.11 -14.05 24.60
CA LEU A 252 3.46 -13.09 25.63
C LEU A 252 3.11 -11.68 25.19
N THR A 253 2.62 -10.88 26.12
CA THR A 253 2.44 -9.44 25.95
C THR A 253 3.66 -8.71 26.48
N LEU A 254 4.37 -8.00 25.60
CA LEU A 254 5.51 -7.16 25.94
C LEU A 254 5.12 -5.69 25.78
N ASN A 255 5.63 -4.85 26.68
CA ASN A 255 5.43 -3.41 26.65
C ASN A 255 6.70 -2.73 26.15
N PRO A 256 6.60 -1.81 25.17
CA PRO A 256 7.73 -1.02 24.73
C PRO A 256 8.11 0.03 25.77
N ASP A 257 9.39 0.38 25.79
CA ASP A 257 9.91 1.54 26.51
C ASP A 257 9.53 2.81 25.73
N THR A 258 8.52 3.51 26.23
CA THR A 258 7.98 4.71 25.60
C THR A 258 8.92 5.91 25.69
N THR A 259 9.97 5.87 26.51
CA THR A 259 10.92 6.99 26.65
C THR A 259 11.89 7.11 25.48
N VAL A 260 12.13 6.00 24.78
CA VAL A 260 13.07 5.92 23.65
C VAL A 260 12.41 5.50 22.34
N SER A 261 11.15 5.07 22.39
CA SER A 261 10.39 4.65 21.20
C SER A 261 9.84 5.86 20.45
N THR A 262 9.73 5.72 19.12
CA THR A 262 9.13 6.71 18.19
C THR A 262 8.11 6.05 17.26
N ALA A 263 7.37 6.83 16.47
CA ALA A 263 6.43 6.29 15.46
C ALA A 263 7.06 5.28 14.47
N GLN A 264 8.39 5.31 14.31
CA GLN A 264 9.13 4.43 13.40
C GLN A 264 10.02 3.41 14.13
N SER A 265 10.13 3.48 15.46
CA SER A 265 11.02 2.62 16.24
C SER A 265 10.39 2.23 17.58
N LEU A 266 10.27 0.93 17.84
CA LEU A 266 9.83 0.40 19.13
C LEU A 266 10.97 -0.31 19.82
N VAL A 267 11.29 0.10 21.04
CA VAL A 267 12.32 -0.54 21.86
C VAL A 267 11.66 -1.27 23.02
N PHE A 268 12.05 -2.53 23.28
CA PHE A 268 11.52 -3.31 24.40
C PHE A 268 12.54 -4.34 24.90
N LYS A 269 12.31 -4.87 26.10
CA LYS A 269 13.14 -5.90 26.71
C LYS A 269 12.61 -7.30 26.38
N LEU A 270 13.47 -8.18 25.89
CA LEU A 270 13.19 -9.59 25.67
C LEU A 270 13.40 -10.41 26.96
N PRO A 271 12.51 -11.36 27.28
CA PRO A 271 12.79 -12.41 28.26
C PRO A 271 14.03 -13.24 27.87
N GLU A 272 14.82 -13.70 28.84
CA GLU A 272 16.09 -14.42 28.60
C GLU A 272 15.90 -15.74 27.85
N ASN A 273 14.76 -16.41 28.02
CA ASN A 273 14.39 -17.67 27.36
C ASN A 273 13.52 -17.48 26.10
N SER A 274 13.60 -16.31 25.47
CA SER A 274 12.87 -16.03 24.23
C SER A 274 13.30 -16.97 23.09
N LEU A 275 12.34 -17.36 22.26
CA LEU A 275 12.53 -18.28 21.13
C LEU A 275 12.25 -17.57 19.80
N ASN A 276 13.02 -17.87 18.74
CA ASN A 276 12.70 -17.42 17.38
C ASN A 276 11.23 -17.73 17.05
N GLY A 277 10.51 -16.75 16.50
CA GLY A 277 9.07 -16.89 16.36
C GLY A 277 8.35 -15.64 15.87
N PRO A 278 7.02 -15.73 15.67
CA PRO A 278 6.20 -14.64 15.19
C PRO A 278 6.04 -13.53 16.23
N LEU A 279 6.05 -12.30 15.74
CA LEU A 279 5.82 -11.08 16.50
C LEU A 279 4.80 -10.21 15.77
N LEU A 280 3.92 -9.59 16.55
CA LEU A 280 2.93 -8.61 16.10
C LEU A 280 2.99 -7.37 16.99
N VAL A 281 2.72 -6.21 16.39
CA VAL A 281 2.57 -4.93 17.08
C VAL A 281 1.12 -4.47 16.95
N TYR A 282 0.54 -4.05 18.06
CA TYR A 282 -0.78 -3.44 18.17
C TYR A 282 -0.64 -2.03 18.73
N PRO A 283 -0.65 -0.99 17.89
CA PRO A 283 -0.71 0.38 18.38
C PRO A 283 -2.04 0.65 19.07
N SER A 284 -2.13 1.80 19.75
CA SER A 284 -3.29 2.13 20.57
C SER A 284 -4.61 2.29 19.78
N ASN A 285 -4.52 2.36 18.45
CA ASN A 285 -5.66 2.33 17.53
C ASN A 285 -6.31 0.93 17.36
N GLY A 286 -5.70 -0.12 17.93
CA GLY A 286 -6.15 -1.50 17.80
C GLY A 286 -5.88 -2.17 16.44
N LYS A 287 -5.19 -1.50 15.52
CA LYS A 287 -4.76 -2.13 14.25
C LYS A 287 -3.59 -3.05 14.49
N GLN A 288 -3.48 -4.10 13.69
CA GLN A 288 -2.41 -5.09 13.79
C GLN A 288 -1.36 -4.82 12.71
N SER A 289 -0.09 -5.02 13.06
CA SER A 289 1.00 -5.04 12.09
C SER A 289 0.98 -6.27 11.16
N ASN A 290 1.87 -6.30 10.18
CA ASN A 290 2.28 -7.55 9.54
C ASN A 290 2.85 -8.54 10.58
N LEU A 291 2.68 -9.84 10.30
CA LEU A 291 3.34 -10.91 11.04
C LEU A 291 4.84 -10.89 10.72
N TYR A 292 5.64 -10.55 11.72
CA TYR A 292 7.09 -10.47 11.58
C TYR A 292 7.75 -11.68 12.22
N GLN A 293 8.62 -12.40 11.48
CA GLN A 293 9.34 -13.56 12.02
C GLN A 293 10.62 -13.07 12.71
N LEU A 294 10.58 -12.98 14.03
CA LEU A 294 11.71 -12.52 14.83
C LEU A 294 12.79 -13.60 14.87
N GLN A 295 13.99 -13.21 14.45
CA GLN A 295 15.21 -14.00 14.59
C GLN A 295 16.10 -13.37 15.66
N LEU A 296 16.42 -14.15 16.69
CA LEU A 296 17.23 -13.71 17.81
C LEU A 296 18.71 -13.98 17.53
N THR A 297 19.55 -13.04 17.96
CA THR A 297 21.01 -13.21 17.98
C THR A 297 21.40 -13.97 19.24
N PRO A 298 21.97 -15.18 19.12
CA PRO A 298 22.37 -15.96 20.30
C PRO A 298 23.53 -15.26 21.04
N VAL A 299 23.58 -15.39 22.36
CA VAL A 299 24.66 -14.78 23.17
C VAL A 299 25.31 -15.84 24.04
N ILE A 300 26.59 -16.12 23.81
CA ILE A 300 27.39 -17.02 24.66
C ILE A 300 27.91 -16.22 25.85
N THR A 301 27.51 -16.62 27.06
CA THR A 301 27.96 -15.99 28.32
C THR A 301 29.08 -16.79 28.97
N ASN A 302 29.00 -18.13 28.95
CA ASN A 302 29.99 -18.98 29.61
C ASN A 302 30.05 -20.39 29.02
N ILE A 303 31.11 -21.14 29.36
CA ILE A 303 31.29 -22.54 29.01
C ILE A 303 31.76 -23.32 30.25
N ASN A 304 31.25 -24.55 30.42
CA ASN A 304 31.62 -25.46 31.51
C ASN A 304 32.05 -26.84 30.97
N PRO A 305 33.26 -27.34 31.29
CA PRO A 305 34.27 -26.70 32.12
C PRO A 305 34.92 -25.48 31.44
N ARG A 306 35.23 -24.46 32.23
CA ARG A 306 35.86 -23.20 31.75
C ARG A 306 37.24 -23.44 31.09
N HIS A 307 37.87 -24.56 31.43
CA HIS A 307 39.14 -24.99 30.87
C HIS A 307 38.95 -26.33 30.19
N LEU A 308 38.83 -26.30 28.87
CA LEU A 308 38.76 -27.49 28.04
C LEU A 308 40.16 -27.99 27.73
N TYR A 309 40.36 -29.30 27.85
CA TYR A 309 41.51 -29.96 27.27
C TYR A 309 41.27 -30.07 25.77
N LEU A 310 41.48 -28.99 25.02
CA LEU A 310 41.09 -28.90 23.61
C LEU A 310 41.63 -30.06 22.77
N HIS A 311 42.81 -30.61 23.08
CA HIS A 311 43.41 -31.73 22.35
C HIS A 311 42.77 -33.11 22.62
N LEU A 312 41.95 -33.26 23.67
CA LEU A 312 41.29 -34.52 24.02
C LEU A 312 39.84 -34.60 23.51
N GLY A 313 39.23 -33.46 23.20
CA GLY A 313 37.79 -33.41 22.91
C GLY A 313 36.94 -33.60 24.17
N GLY A 314 35.70 -34.05 23.97
CA GLY A 314 34.76 -34.40 25.04
C GLY A 314 33.60 -33.41 25.17
N ASP A 315 32.70 -33.71 26.10
CA ASP A 315 31.48 -32.91 26.27
C ASP A 315 31.75 -31.64 27.07
N PHE A 316 31.21 -30.51 26.59
CA PHE A 316 31.06 -29.30 27.41
C PHE A 316 29.71 -28.65 27.23
N THR A 317 29.31 -27.89 28.25
CA THR A 317 28.06 -27.14 28.26
C THR A 317 28.31 -25.67 27.94
N ILE A 318 27.62 -25.16 26.93
CA ILE A 318 27.55 -23.76 26.57
C ILE A 318 26.37 -23.14 27.30
N TYR A 319 26.61 -22.01 27.96
CA TYR A 319 25.61 -21.18 28.63
C TYR A 319 25.48 -19.86 27.88
N GLY A 320 24.26 -19.36 27.82
CA GLY A 320 23.98 -18.14 27.08
C GLY A 320 22.53 -17.73 27.15
N ASP A 321 22.21 -16.70 26.37
CA ASP A 321 20.85 -16.27 26.10
C ASP A 321 20.48 -16.64 24.68
N TYR A 322 19.19 -16.94 24.46
CA TYR A 322 18.63 -17.24 23.14
C TYR A 322 19.31 -18.45 22.45
N LEU A 323 19.86 -19.40 23.23
CA LEU A 323 20.53 -20.61 22.75
C LEU A 323 19.57 -21.79 22.46
N SER A 324 18.33 -21.51 22.06
CA SER A 324 17.33 -22.57 21.89
C SER A 324 17.53 -23.40 20.62
N THR A 325 17.32 -24.70 20.75
CA THR A 325 17.27 -25.65 19.61
C THR A 325 15.87 -25.80 19.03
N GLN A 326 14.89 -25.09 19.58
CA GLN A 326 13.49 -25.10 19.17
C GLN A 326 13.00 -23.67 18.93
N ARG A 327 12.11 -23.51 17.95
CA ARG A 327 11.36 -22.29 17.71
C ARG A 327 10.09 -22.26 18.55
N SER A 328 9.42 -21.13 18.58
CA SER A 328 8.17 -20.92 19.33
C SER A 328 7.02 -21.86 18.94
N ASP A 329 7.05 -22.40 17.72
CA ASP A 329 6.08 -23.36 17.19
C ASP A 329 6.46 -24.82 17.47
N ASN A 330 7.47 -25.05 18.31
CA ASN A 330 8.09 -26.34 18.62
C ASN A 330 8.81 -27.01 17.44
N SER A 331 8.97 -26.34 16.30
CA SER A 331 9.84 -26.83 15.23
C SER A 331 11.31 -26.76 15.65
N SER A 332 12.15 -27.65 15.12
CA SER A 332 13.59 -27.62 15.39
C SER A 332 14.28 -26.44 14.69
N ALA A 333 15.09 -25.70 15.44
CA ALA A 333 15.98 -24.67 14.90
C ALA A 333 17.24 -25.30 14.30
N SER A 334 17.83 -24.67 13.28
CA SER A 334 19.11 -25.11 12.73
C SER A 334 20.23 -24.59 13.61
N LEU A 335 20.92 -25.49 14.31
CA LEU A 335 22.02 -25.14 15.20
C LEU A 335 23.35 -25.60 14.60
N VAL A 336 24.31 -24.69 14.50
CA VAL A 336 25.68 -24.98 14.06
C VAL A 336 26.66 -24.37 15.04
N ILE A 337 27.59 -25.17 15.55
CA ILE A 337 28.66 -24.70 16.43
C ILE A 337 29.97 -24.82 15.66
N LYS A 338 30.57 -23.68 15.35
CA LYS A 338 31.69 -23.57 14.42
C LYS A 338 32.79 -22.64 14.94
N ALA A 339 33.98 -22.82 14.42
CA ALA A 339 35.10 -21.91 14.58
C ALA A 339 34.91 -20.68 13.68
N GLN A 340 35.72 -19.64 13.91
CA GLN A 340 35.68 -18.41 13.12
C GLN A 340 35.98 -18.62 11.62
N ASP A 341 36.74 -19.65 11.28
CA ASP A 341 37.03 -20.05 9.88
C ASP A 341 35.93 -20.94 9.25
N GLY A 342 34.89 -21.28 10.02
CA GLY A 342 33.78 -22.11 9.59
C GLY A 342 33.94 -23.60 9.87
N GLU A 343 35.06 -24.06 10.43
CA GLU A 343 35.23 -25.46 10.82
C GLU A 343 34.22 -25.85 11.92
N LEU A 344 33.60 -27.03 11.83
CA LEU A 344 32.70 -27.52 12.87
C LEU A 344 33.49 -27.82 14.14
N LEU A 345 32.99 -27.34 15.29
CA LEU A 345 33.61 -27.59 16.59
C LEU A 345 32.97 -28.75 17.36
N CYS A 346 31.77 -29.19 16.98
CA CYS A 346 31.05 -30.26 17.64
C CYS A 346 30.72 -31.38 16.67
N LYS A 347 30.97 -32.65 17.07
CA LYS A 347 30.52 -33.84 16.33
C LYS A 347 29.00 -33.98 16.41
N SER A 348 28.47 -33.69 17.59
CA SER A 348 27.05 -33.72 17.89
C SER A 348 26.74 -32.69 18.99
N TYR A 349 25.47 -32.35 19.14
CA TYR A 349 25.00 -31.49 20.22
C TYR A 349 23.61 -31.92 20.70
N LYS A 350 23.25 -31.53 21.92
CA LYS A 350 21.90 -31.72 22.48
C LYS A 350 21.54 -30.57 23.43
N PRO A 351 20.24 -30.31 23.67
CA PRO A 351 19.81 -29.41 24.74
C PRO A 351 20.41 -29.85 26.07
N GLY A 352 20.91 -28.90 26.86
CA GLY A 352 21.41 -29.17 28.20
C GLY A 352 20.28 -29.29 29.24
N PRO A 353 20.62 -29.60 30.51
CA PRO A 353 19.64 -29.81 31.57
C PRO A 353 18.99 -28.51 32.08
N GLN A 354 19.48 -27.35 31.66
CA GLN A 354 18.96 -26.02 32.01
C GLN A 354 18.48 -25.31 30.74
N GLU A 355 17.52 -24.38 30.88
CA GLU A 355 17.13 -23.50 29.77
C GLU A 355 18.34 -22.74 29.23
N ASN A 356 18.34 -22.48 27.92
CA ASN A 356 19.43 -21.82 27.20
C ASN A 356 20.82 -22.46 27.38
N THR A 357 20.88 -23.78 27.57
CA THR A 357 22.14 -24.51 27.57
C THR A 357 22.22 -25.52 26.43
N ILE A 358 23.42 -25.67 25.86
CA ILE A 358 23.71 -26.65 24.81
C ILE A 358 24.90 -27.50 25.25
N ILE A 359 24.78 -28.81 25.18
CA ILE A 359 25.90 -29.74 25.37
C ILE A 359 26.48 -30.06 23.98
N CYS A 360 27.78 -29.83 23.81
CA CYS A 360 28.55 -30.09 22.59
C CYS A 360 29.54 -31.24 22.82
N ASP A 361 29.52 -32.26 21.96
CA ASP A 361 30.59 -33.28 21.86
C ASP A 361 31.74 -32.70 21.02
N PHE A 362 32.73 -32.12 21.70
CA PHE A 362 33.76 -31.31 21.08
C PHE A 362 34.74 -32.11 20.22
N ILE A 363 35.00 -31.61 19.02
CA ILE A 363 36.07 -32.09 18.14
C ILE A 363 37.40 -31.54 18.65
N PRO A 364 38.41 -32.38 18.91
CA PRO A 364 39.69 -31.91 19.41
C PRO A 364 40.33 -30.83 18.53
N GLN A 365 40.89 -29.80 19.16
CA GLN A 365 41.58 -28.67 18.52
C GLN A 365 43.02 -28.56 19.02
N THR A 366 43.92 -28.11 18.13
CA THR A 366 45.37 -27.99 18.44
C THR A 366 45.78 -26.60 18.91
N ASP A 367 44.95 -25.58 18.64
CA ASP A 367 45.21 -24.19 19.00
C ASP A 367 44.00 -23.56 19.70
N SER A 368 44.18 -22.34 20.23
CA SER A 368 43.06 -21.56 20.76
C SER A 368 42.15 -21.13 19.60
N VAL A 369 40.83 -21.24 19.78
CA VAL A 369 39.85 -21.00 18.71
C VAL A 369 38.71 -20.12 19.20
N TYR A 370 38.19 -19.25 18.33
CA TYR A 370 36.95 -18.53 18.61
C TYR A 370 35.75 -19.38 18.20
N MET A 371 34.94 -19.75 19.18
CA MET A 371 33.68 -20.45 18.99
C MET A 371 32.56 -19.45 18.65
N ILE A 372 31.72 -19.84 17.70
CA ILE A 372 30.50 -19.15 17.28
C ILE A 372 29.36 -20.18 17.30
N VAL A 373 28.25 -19.83 17.94
CA VAL A 373 27.01 -20.58 17.88
C VAL A 373 26.08 -19.88 16.88
N SER A 374 25.66 -20.61 15.86
CA SER A 374 24.74 -20.13 14.83
C SER A 374 23.38 -20.79 15.00
N ILE A 375 22.32 -20.00 15.18
CA ILE A 375 20.94 -20.49 15.26
C ILE A 375 20.16 -19.90 14.10
N ASP A 376 19.59 -20.75 13.25
CA ASP A 376 18.91 -20.37 12.02
C ASP A 376 19.76 -19.48 11.09
N GLY A 377 21.08 -19.69 11.13
CA GLY A 377 22.06 -18.91 10.36
C GLY A 377 22.47 -17.58 11.00
N ILE A 378 21.94 -17.21 12.17
CA ILE A 378 22.35 -16.03 12.92
C ILE A 378 23.46 -16.39 13.91
N ASP A 379 24.63 -15.80 13.70
CA ASP A 379 25.83 -16.05 14.49
C ASP A 379 25.83 -15.28 15.82
N SER A 380 26.29 -15.93 16.88
CA SER A 380 26.47 -15.34 18.20
C SER A 380 27.67 -14.39 18.28
N ASN A 381 27.87 -13.77 19.46
CA ASN A 381 29.18 -13.24 19.81
C ASN A 381 30.25 -14.34 19.76
N LYS A 382 31.50 -13.93 19.48
CA LYS A 382 32.65 -14.84 19.50
C LYS A 382 33.07 -15.12 20.94
N TYR A 383 33.31 -16.40 21.25
CA TYR A 383 33.83 -16.83 22.55
C TYR A 383 35.19 -17.50 22.39
N LEU A 384 36.23 -17.00 23.07
CA LEU A 384 37.57 -17.57 22.96
C LEU A 384 37.72 -18.84 23.81
N LEU A 385 37.94 -19.97 23.14
CA LEU A 385 38.40 -21.20 23.76
C LEU A 385 39.93 -21.16 23.86
N THR A 386 40.43 -21.04 25.08
CA THR A 386 41.89 -20.98 25.33
C THR A 386 42.47 -22.37 25.54
N CYS A 387 43.53 -22.70 24.79
CA CYS A 387 44.28 -23.92 25.08
C CYS A 387 45.37 -23.66 26.13
N ARG A 388 45.19 -24.16 27.36
CA ARG A 388 46.21 -24.02 28.41
C ARG A 388 47.42 -24.94 28.23
N ASN A 389 47.23 -26.12 27.64
CA ASN A 389 48.27 -27.15 27.54
C ASN A 389 48.63 -27.54 26.09
N CYS A 390 48.25 -26.76 25.07
CA CYS A 390 48.62 -27.07 23.68
C CYS A 390 50.10 -26.80 23.38
N GLN A 391 50.84 -26.19 24.32
CA GLN A 391 52.29 -26.18 24.30
C GLN A 391 52.89 -27.51 24.78
N ILE A 392 52.33 -28.65 24.34
CA ILE A 392 53.08 -29.90 24.42
C ILE A 392 54.24 -29.73 23.45
N THR A 393 55.40 -29.51 24.05
CA THR A 393 56.71 -29.51 23.42
C THR A 393 56.73 -30.60 22.34
N PRO A 394 57.23 -30.34 21.12
CA PRO A 394 57.28 -31.35 20.09
C PRO A 394 57.96 -32.58 20.68
N SER A 395 57.19 -33.64 20.91
CA SER A 395 57.70 -34.94 21.32
C SER A 395 58.76 -35.28 20.28
N LYS A 396 60.03 -35.25 20.70
CA LYS A 396 61.14 -35.82 19.94
C LYS A 396 60.88 -37.32 19.87
N ASN A 397 60.00 -37.71 18.97
CA ASN A 397 59.91 -39.08 18.54
C ASN A 397 61.16 -39.35 17.66
N PRO A 398 62.08 -40.25 18.05
CA PRO A 398 63.32 -40.45 17.30
C PRO A 398 63.13 -41.14 15.93
N GLU A 399 61.92 -41.50 15.52
CA GLU A 399 61.70 -42.27 14.28
C GLU A 399 61.18 -41.47 13.07
N PHE A 400 60.86 -40.18 13.19
CA PHE A 400 60.33 -39.40 12.06
C PHE A 400 61.38 -38.66 11.21
N ASN A 401 62.64 -39.09 11.25
CA ASN A 401 63.74 -38.43 10.53
C ASN A 401 64.13 -39.10 9.19
N SER A 402 63.53 -40.24 8.82
CA SER A 402 63.82 -40.87 7.50
C SER A 402 62.96 -40.27 6.37
N ASN A 403 61.69 -39.95 6.63
CA ASN A 403 60.79 -39.42 5.59
C ASN A 403 61.02 -37.93 5.26
N LYS A 404 61.53 -37.12 6.20
CA LYS A 404 61.86 -35.72 5.93
C LYS A 404 63.08 -35.55 5.01
N GLN A 405 64.03 -36.50 5.04
CA GLN A 405 65.12 -36.54 4.06
C GLN A 405 64.64 -37.00 2.67
N LEU A 406 63.70 -37.94 2.60
CA LEU A 406 63.09 -38.38 1.34
C LEU A 406 62.26 -37.27 0.68
N ILE A 407 61.48 -36.50 1.44
CA ILE A 407 60.73 -35.36 0.92
C ILE A 407 61.66 -34.21 0.52
N LYS A 408 62.73 -33.92 1.27
CA LYS A 408 63.73 -32.94 0.83
C LYS A 408 64.46 -33.36 -0.46
N LYS A 409 64.77 -34.65 -0.63
CA LYS A 409 65.35 -35.16 -1.89
C LYS A 409 64.33 -35.14 -3.04
N ALA A 410 63.05 -35.44 -2.78
CA ALA A 410 62.00 -35.34 -3.80
C ALA A 410 61.76 -33.89 -4.23
N ILE A 411 61.75 -32.92 -3.32
CA ILE A 411 61.60 -31.49 -3.66
C ILE A 411 62.79 -30.97 -4.48
N ILE A 412 64.02 -31.42 -4.17
CA ILE A 412 65.22 -31.04 -4.95
C ILE A 412 65.16 -31.58 -6.39
N ILE A 413 64.49 -32.69 -6.65
CA ILE A 413 64.37 -33.28 -8.00
C ILE A 413 63.12 -32.76 -8.73
N VAL A 414 61.99 -32.64 -8.05
CA VAL A 414 60.70 -32.31 -8.68
C VAL A 414 60.59 -30.82 -9.01
N VAL A 415 61.14 -29.93 -8.17
CA VAL A 415 61.04 -28.47 -8.40
C VAL A 415 61.77 -28.03 -9.68
N PRO A 416 63.02 -28.47 -9.97
CA PRO A 416 63.67 -28.12 -11.24
C PRO A 416 62.90 -28.66 -12.46
N ILE A 417 62.35 -29.87 -12.39
CA ILE A 417 61.57 -30.48 -13.48
C ILE A 417 60.29 -29.68 -13.73
N LEU A 418 59.60 -29.27 -12.67
CA LEU A 418 58.38 -28.45 -12.77
C LEU A 418 58.68 -27.05 -13.33
N VAL A 419 59.80 -26.43 -12.92
CA VAL A 419 60.23 -25.13 -13.43
C VAL A 419 60.58 -25.22 -14.93
N VAL A 420 61.29 -26.27 -15.36
CA VAL A 420 61.59 -26.51 -16.79
C VAL A 420 60.31 -26.76 -17.59
N ALA A 421 59.34 -27.52 -17.06
CA ALA A 421 58.06 -27.75 -17.72
C ALA A 421 57.26 -26.45 -17.88
N ILE A 422 57.18 -25.63 -16.83
CA ILE A 422 56.49 -24.33 -16.88
C ILE A 422 57.18 -23.39 -17.88
N LEU A 423 58.52 -23.31 -17.88
CA LEU A 423 59.26 -22.51 -18.86
C LEU A 423 59.00 -22.98 -20.30
N SER A 424 58.96 -24.30 -20.52
CA SER A 424 58.68 -24.89 -21.84
C SER A 424 57.29 -24.53 -22.35
N ILE A 425 56.27 -24.61 -21.48
CA ILE A 425 54.89 -24.22 -21.81
C ILE A 425 54.81 -22.73 -22.11
N THR A 426 55.48 -21.89 -21.30
CA THR A 426 55.46 -20.44 -21.47
C THR A 426 56.13 -20.02 -22.79
N ILE A 427 57.26 -20.62 -23.13
CA ILE A 427 57.94 -20.41 -24.43
C ILE A 427 57.03 -20.85 -25.58
N PHE A 428 56.38 -22.01 -25.47
CA PHE A 428 55.46 -22.49 -26.50
C PHE A 428 54.29 -21.54 -26.74
N LEU A 429 53.70 -20.99 -25.66
CA LEU A 429 52.62 -20.01 -25.75
C LEU A 429 53.08 -18.68 -26.39
N ILE A 430 54.28 -18.21 -26.07
CA ILE A 430 54.88 -17.02 -26.68
C ILE A 430 55.11 -17.24 -28.18
N VAL A 431 55.68 -18.39 -28.57
CA VAL A 431 55.89 -18.75 -29.99
C VAL A 431 54.55 -18.84 -30.73
N LYS A 432 53.52 -19.44 -30.12
CA LYS A 432 52.18 -19.51 -30.72
C LYS A 432 51.56 -18.12 -30.92
N LYS A 433 51.75 -17.20 -29.96
CA LYS A 433 51.26 -15.81 -30.06
C LYS A 433 51.99 -15.02 -31.14
N LEU A 434 53.30 -15.18 -31.26
CA LEU A 434 54.10 -14.56 -32.34
C LEU A 434 53.73 -15.13 -33.73
N ARG A 435 53.40 -16.42 -33.82
CA ARG A 435 52.97 -17.05 -35.08
C ARG A 435 51.58 -16.58 -35.51
N ASN A 436 50.68 -16.31 -34.57
CA ASN A 436 49.36 -15.75 -34.87
C ASN A 436 49.43 -14.27 -35.29
N ASN A 437 50.30 -13.46 -34.66
CA ASN A 437 50.47 -12.06 -35.07
C ASN A 437 51.08 -11.92 -36.48
N ARG A 438 51.84 -12.91 -36.95
CA ARG A 438 52.33 -12.93 -38.35
C ARG A 438 51.26 -13.20 -39.41
N LYS A 439 50.08 -13.70 -39.03
CA LYS A 439 48.96 -13.94 -39.97
C LYS A 439 47.98 -12.76 -40.08
N SER A 440 48.12 -11.72 -39.26
CA SER A 440 47.16 -10.60 -39.21
C SER A 440 47.55 -9.36 -40.05
N ASN A 441 48.69 -9.36 -40.74
CA ASN A 441 49.20 -8.19 -41.48
C ASN A 441 49.09 -8.32 -43.01
N ASN A 442 48.04 -8.96 -43.52
CA ASN A 442 47.71 -8.90 -44.95
C ASN A 442 46.19 -8.84 -45.11
N PHE A 443 45.64 -7.62 -45.13
CA PHE A 443 44.57 -7.13 -46.02
C PHE A 443 43.94 -5.88 -45.38
N GLN A 444 44.35 -4.70 -45.83
CA GLN A 444 43.55 -3.49 -45.76
C GLN A 444 43.57 -2.85 -47.15
N THR A 445 42.56 -3.19 -47.94
CA THR A 445 42.20 -2.48 -49.17
C THR A 445 41.32 -1.30 -48.81
N PHE A 446 41.79 -0.13 -49.25
CA PHE A 446 41.07 1.14 -49.30
C PHE A 446 39.66 1.00 -49.89
N LYS A 447 38.70 1.72 -49.32
CA LYS A 447 37.59 2.25 -50.10
C LYS A 447 37.08 3.57 -49.51
N ASP A 448 37.13 4.56 -50.39
CA ASP A 448 36.83 5.98 -50.21
C ASP A 448 35.32 6.31 -50.19
N ASP A 449 35.07 7.50 -49.65
CA ASP A 449 34.11 8.56 -50.02
C ASP A 449 32.59 8.39 -49.91
N ASN A 450 32.01 9.31 -49.12
CA ASN A 450 30.96 10.30 -49.44
C ASN A 450 30.42 10.89 -48.11
N VAL A 451 30.57 12.16 -47.70
CA VAL A 451 30.12 13.45 -48.30
C VAL A 451 28.61 13.35 -48.59
N THR A 452 27.63 13.96 -47.90
CA THR A 452 27.41 15.40 -47.59
C THR A 452 26.10 15.55 -46.72
N PRO A 453 25.46 16.74 -46.49
CA PRO A 453 25.40 17.38 -45.16
C PRO A 453 23.97 17.68 -44.62
N GLY A 454 23.93 18.29 -43.43
CA GLY A 454 23.04 19.42 -43.11
C GLY A 454 21.57 19.12 -42.81
N ASN A 455 21.11 19.50 -41.62
CA ASN A 455 20.27 20.70 -41.43
C ASN A 455 19.94 20.91 -39.94
N GLU A 456 19.94 22.20 -39.59
CA GLU A 456 19.22 22.94 -38.53
C GLU A 456 18.81 22.23 -37.23
#